data_AF-A0A4Q5LL29-F1
#
_entry.id   AF-A0A4Q5LL29-F1
#
_cell.length_a   1.000
_cell.length_b   1.000
_cell.length_c   1.000
_cell.angle_alpha   90.00
_cell.angle_beta   90.00
_cell.angle_gamma   90.00
#
_symmetry.space_group_name_H-M   'P 1'
#
loop_
_entity.id
_entity.type
_entity.pdbx_description
1 polymer ?
#
loop_
_entity_poly.entity_id
_entity_poly.type
_entity_poly.pdbx_seq_one_letter_code
_entity_poly.pdbx_strand_id
1 'polypeptide(L)'
;MKRRFLFIPVIAFVVLLLSFTAIVQQNTAPDVKITTPKINTFSWGSPVSYSISVTDKEDGDSKFDEISALEVLLEVKFVPGKLPANNQATMPDEPGLAMMRASNCFNCHNFNSKLIGPSFNDIVARYPLSAANLALLTKRIKEGSAGIWGKAAMPTHPEFTAAETETAVKWMYKQAANPNVTYYTGLDGMFRAKEAPADKKGTYVITASYTDHGLKATPGKQRITGRDVMILQSR
;
A
#
# COMPACT_ATOMS: atom_id res chain seq x y z
N MET A 1 45.84 -38.83 -71.80
CA MET A 1 45.15 -38.76 -70.50
C MET A 1 45.48 -37.43 -69.82
N LYS A 2 44.54 -36.46 -69.76
CA LYS A 2 44.65 -35.25 -68.94
C LYS A 2 43.34 -35.09 -68.17
N ARG A 3 43.39 -35.34 -66.85
CA ARG A 3 42.24 -35.22 -65.93
C ARG A 3 41.97 -33.74 -65.69
N ARG A 4 40.75 -33.28 -66.01
CA ARG A 4 40.25 -31.95 -65.61
C ARG A 4 39.67 -32.08 -64.19
N PHE A 5 40.27 -31.40 -63.22
CA PHE A 5 39.71 -31.26 -61.87
C PHE A 5 38.71 -30.10 -61.88
N LEU A 6 37.47 -30.39 -61.51
CA LEU A 6 36.42 -29.41 -61.28
C LEU A 6 36.61 -28.83 -59.87
N PHE A 7 36.92 -27.54 -59.77
CA PHE A 7 36.93 -26.82 -58.49
C PHE A 7 35.49 -26.35 -58.20
N ILE A 8 34.89 -26.86 -57.12
CA ILE A 8 33.60 -26.38 -56.59
C ILE A 8 33.94 -25.49 -55.39
N PRO A 9 33.64 -24.18 -55.41
CA PRO A 9 33.85 -23.33 -54.24
C PRO A 9 32.75 -23.59 -53.22
N VAL A 10 33.13 -24.07 -52.04
CA VAL A 10 32.23 -24.18 -50.88
C VAL A 10 32.06 -22.77 -50.31
N ILE A 11 30.94 -22.13 -50.60
CA ILE A 11 30.55 -20.86 -49.98
C ILE A 11 30.14 -21.17 -48.54
N ALA A 12 30.99 -20.83 -47.57
CA ALA A 12 30.66 -20.91 -46.16
C ALA A 12 29.59 -19.85 -45.82
N PHE A 13 28.35 -20.30 -45.62
CA PHE A 13 27.26 -19.44 -45.14
C PHE A 13 27.46 -19.18 -43.64
N VAL A 14 28.07 -18.04 -43.30
CA VAL A 14 28.15 -17.57 -41.91
C VAL A 14 26.77 -17.06 -41.52
N VAL A 15 25.98 -17.88 -40.83
CA VAL A 15 24.74 -17.45 -40.19
C VAL A 15 25.11 -16.61 -38.97
N LEU A 16 25.06 -15.29 -39.12
CA LEU A 16 25.22 -14.36 -38.01
C LEU A 16 23.95 -14.44 -37.14
N LEU A 17 24.00 -15.22 -36.06
CA LEU A 17 22.96 -15.23 -35.02
C LEU A 17 22.96 -13.87 -34.33
N LEU A 18 22.09 -12.97 -34.77
CA LEU A 18 21.77 -11.74 -34.05
C LEU A 18 20.96 -12.12 -32.80
N SER A 19 21.64 -12.23 -31.66
CA SER A 19 21.01 -12.35 -30.36
C SER A 19 20.24 -11.06 -30.06
N PHE A 20 18.94 -11.05 -30.30
CA PHE A 20 18.07 -9.99 -29.79
C PHE A 20 17.97 -10.13 -28.28
N THR A 21 18.72 -9.34 -27.53
CA THR A 21 18.44 -9.12 -26.11
C THR A 21 17.19 -8.25 -26.03
N ALA A 22 16.05 -8.87 -25.72
CA ALA A 22 14.86 -8.11 -25.34
C ALA A 22 15.21 -7.25 -24.11
N ILE A 23 15.17 -5.93 -24.25
CA ILE A 23 15.28 -5.01 -23.11
C ILE A 23 13.99 -5.20 -22.30
N VAL A 24 14.09 -5.95 -21.20
CA VAL A 24 12.98 -6.11 -20.26
C VAL A 24 12.86 -4.79 -19.49
N GLN A 25 11.79 -4.04 -19.71
CA GLN A 25 11.49 -2.86 -18.90
C GLN A 25 11.32 -3.29 -17.44
N GLN A 26 12.08 -2.68 -16.53
CA GLN A 26 12.00 -2.93 -15.09
C GLN A 26 11.12 -1.88 -14.43
N ASN A 27 10.30 -2.31 -13.47
CA ASN A 27 9.45 -1.43 -12.68
C ASN A 27 10.30 -0.54 -11.75
N THR A 28 9.89 0.70 -11.52
CA THR A 28 10.60 1.62 -10.61
C THR A 28 9.85 1.78 -9.30
N ALA A 29 10.57 2.12 -8.22
CA ALA A 29 9.94 2.35 -6.94
C ALA A 29 9.35 3.77 -6.90
N PRO A 30 8.10 3.95 -6.43
CA PRO A 30 7.53 5.28 -6.26
C PRO A 30 8.32 6.18 -5.32
N ASP A 31 8.48 7.45 -5.70
CA ASP A 31 9.02 8.51 -4.84
C ASP A 31 7.88 9.13 -4.03
N VAL A 32 7.76 8.70 -2.77
CA VAL A 32 6.78 9.23 -1.80
C VAL A 32 7.47 10.25 -0.92
N LYS A 33 6.84 11.40 -0.66
CA LYS A 33 7.38 12.43 0.26
C LYS A 33 6.30 13.05 1.13
N ILE A 34 6.54 13.08 2.43
CA ILE A 34 5.77 13.85 3.39
C ILE A 34 6.27 15.30 3.33
N THR A 35 5.47 16.19 2.76
CA THR A 35 5.83 17.60 2.57
C THR A 35 5.38 18.49 3.73
N THR A 36 4.40 18.05 4.51
CA THR A 36 3.90 18.71 5.74
C THR A 36 3.71 17.64 6.81
N PRO A 37 4.07 17.89 8.09
CA PRO A 37 4.56 19.15 8.66
C PRO A 37 6.01 19.51 8.26
N LYS A 38 6.37 20.79 8.35
CA LYS A 38 7.75 21.28 8.07
C LYS A 38 8.69 21.15 9.27
N ILE A 39 8.16 20.75 10.42
CA ILE A 39 8.88 20.67 11.67
C ILE A 39 8.61 19.31 12.32
N ASN A 40 9.62 18.78 13.01
CA ASN A 40 9.59 17.44 13.59
C ASN A 40 9.01 17.44 15.03
N THR A 41 8.05 18.32 15.31
CA THR A 41 7.47 18.47 16.65
C THR A 41 5.95 18.64 16.59
N PHE A 42 5.26 18.25 17.66
CA PHE A 42 3.82 18.45 17.83
C PHE A 42 3.47 18.94 19.24
N SER A 43 2.28 19.54 19.37
CA SER A 43 1.68 19.91 20.64
C SER A 43 0.53 18.97 20.99
N TRP A 44 0.42 18.55 22.26
CA TRP A 44 -0.66 17.68 22.73
C TRP A 44 -2.05 18.25 22.44
N GLY A 45 -3.01 17.38 22.16
CA GLY A 45 -4.40 17.72 21.84
C GLY A 45 -4.60 18.56 20.57
N SER A 46 -3.51 18.98 19.90
CA SER A 46 -3.53 19.91 18.77
C SER A 46 -3.70 19.15 17.45
N PRO A 47 -4.30 19.79 16.43
CA PRO A 47 -4.32 19.23 15.09
C PRO A 47 -2.91 19.19 14.49
N VAL A 48 -2.59 18.11 13.80
CA VAL A 48 -1.38 17.93 13.02
C VAL A 48 -1.81 17.69 11.58
N SER A 49 -1.58 18.68 10.72
CA SER A 49 -1.85 18.56 9.30
C SER A 49 -0.73 17.79 8.60
N TYR A 50 -1.09 17.07 7.55
CA TYR A 50 -0.13 16.38 6.68
C TYR A 50 -0.41 16.68 5.22
N SER A 51 0.63 16.56 4.40
CA SER A 51 0.56 16.63 2.94
C SER A 51 1.62 15.70 2.39
N ILE A 52 1.29 14.96 1.34
CA ILE A 52 2.08 13.90 0.74
C ILE A 52 2.11 14.16 -0.76
N SER A 53 3.29 14.04 -1.37
CA SER A 53 3.44 13.98 -2.82
C SER A 53 3.94 12.60 -3.21
N VAL A 54 3.41 12.07 -4.30
CA VAL A 54 3.86 10.82 -4.91
C VAL A 54 4.17 11.08 -6.38
N THR A 55 5.35 10.64 -6.81
CA THR A 55 5.72 10.58 -8.22
C THR A 55 6.19 9.16 -8.51
N ASP A 56 5.72 8.58 -9.60
CA ASP A 56 6.12 7.29 -10.08
C ASP A 56 6.30 7.32 -11.60
N LYS A 57 7.25 6.56 -12.13
CA LYS A 57 7.55 6.59 -13.58
C LYS A 57 6.46 5.90 -14.40
N GLU A 58 5.84 4.87 -13.84
CA GLU A 58 4.81 4.07 -14.48
C GLU A 58 3.43 4.69 -14.29
N ASP A 59 3.14 5.20 -13.10
CA ASP A 59 1.80 5.67 -12.69
C ASP A 59 1.62 7.19 -12.76
N GLY A 60 2.70 7.97 -12.92
CA GLY A 60 2.65 9.43 -13.10
C GLY A 60 2.84 10.23 -11.81
N ASP A 61 2.24 11.42 -11.72
CA ASP A 61 2.38 12.30 -10.57
C ASP A 61 1.04 12.63 -9.91
N SER A 62 1.01 12.49 -8.59
CA SER A 62 -0.13 12.90 -7.74
C SER A 62 -0.54 14.37 -7.91
N LYS A 63 0.39 15.26 -8.29
CA LYS A 63 0.12 16.68 -8.56
C LYS A 63 -0.81 16.90 -9.76
N PHE A 64 -0.83 15.97 -10.70
CA PHE A 64 -1.64 16.04 -11.92
C PHE A 64 -2.83 15.07 -11.88
N ASP A 65 -3.19 14.57 -10.69
CA ASP A 65 -4.25 13.59 -10.45
C ASP A 65 -4.07 12.26 -11.22
N GLU A 66 -2.84 11.94 -11.65
CA GLU A 66 -2.52 10.67 -12.31
C GLU A 66 -2.48 9.51 -11.31
N ILE A 67 -2.08 9.79 -10.07
CA ILE A 67 -2.12 8.87 -8.94
C ILE A 67 -3.31 9.21 -8.05
N SER A 68 -4.19 8.23 -7.79
CA SER A 68 -5.36 8.43 -6.94
C SER A 68 -4.97 8.69 -5.48
N ALA A 69 -5.50 9.75 -4.90
CA ALA A 69 -5.30 10.05 -3.47
C ALA A 69 -5.76 8.91 -2.54
N LEU A 70 -6.76 8.11 -2.94
CA LEU A 70 -7.27 6.98 -2.13
C LEU A 70 -6.31 5.79 -2.06
N GLU A 71 -5.31 5.75 -2.93
CA GLU A 71 -4.27 4.70 -2.97
C GLU A 71 -3.02 5.09 -2.17
N VAL A 72 -2.96 6.34 -1.70
CA VAL A 72 -1.92 6.83 -0.80
C VAL A 72 -2.39 6.64 0.64
N LEU A 73 -1.58 5.90 1.41
CA LEU A 73 -1.88 5.56 2.81
C LEU A 73 -0.90 6.26 3.74
N LEU A 74 -1.44 6.91 4.78
CA LEU A 74 -0.71 7.42 5.92
C LEU A 74 -0.98 6.53 7.14
N GLU A 75 0.06 5.88 7.65
CA GLU A 75 0.07 5.26 8.97
C GLU A 75 0.55 6.28 10.01
N VAL A 76 -0.23 6.52 11.05
CA VAL A 76 0.13 7.37 12.20
C VAL A 76 0.28 6.48 13.43
N LYS A 77 1.52 6.27 13.86
CA LYS A 77 1.85 5.45 15.03
C LYS A 77 2.32 6.31 16.19
N PHE A 78 1.66 6.18 17.33
CA PHE A 78 2.06 6.80 18.59
C PHE A 78 2.93 5.86 19.43
N VAL A 79 4.03 6.37 19.94
CA VAL A 79 4.92 5.69 20.89
C VAL A 79 5.05 6.56 22.14
N PRO A 80 4.63 6.07 23.32
CA PRO A 80 4.89 6.76 24.59
C PRO A 80 6.40 6.92 24.81
N GLY A 81 6.82 8.09 25.29
CA GLY A 81 8.24 8.35 25.54
C GLY A 81 9.07 8.65 24.28
N LYS A 82 10.38 8.35 24.38
CA LYS A 82 11.35 8.56 23.30
C LYS A 82 11.41 7.32 22.40
N LEU A 83 11.38 7.53 21.09
CA LEU A 83 11.56 6.44 20.13
C LEU A 83 12.93 5.75 20.33
N PRO A 84 12.98 4.41 20.44
CA PRO A 84 14.25 3.69 20.48
C PRO A 84 15.06 3.89 19.19
N ALA A 85 16.39 3.91 19.28
CA ALA A 85 17.28 4.21 18.14
C ALA A 85 17.16 3.22 16.96
N ASN A 86 16.60 2.03 17.17
CA ASN A 86 16.38 0.99 16.16
C ASN A 86 14.96 0.96 15.57
N ASN A 87 14.05 1.86 15.98
CA ASN A 87 12.65 1.88 15.54
C ASN A 87 12.38 2.80 14.33
N GLN A 88 13.42 3.21 13.61
CA GLN A 88 13.32 4.09 12.42
C GLN A 88 13.21 3.32 11.10
N ALA A 89 13.28 1.99 11.13
CA ALA A 89 13.17 1.17 9.92
C ALA A 89 11.72 1.11 9.43
N THR A 90 11.52 1.40 8.14
CA THR A 90 10.32 1.03 7.40
C THR A 90 10.18 -0.48 7.44
N MET A 91 9.30 -0.97 8.31
CA MET A 91 8.96 -2.39 8.31
C MET A 91 8.16 -2.70 7.04
N PRO A 92 8.38 -3.86 6.39
CA PRO A 92 7.49 -4.33 5.34
C PRO A 92 6.05 -4.36 5.84
N ASP A 93 5.10 -4.13 4.95
CA ASP A 93 3.68 -4.23 5.30
C ASP A 93 3.40 -5.62 5.87
N GLU A 94 2.54 -5.67 6.89
CA GLU A 94 1.97 -6.95 7.30
C GLU A 94 1.21 -7.56 6.11
N PRO A 95 1.27 -8.90 5.90
CA PRO A 95 0.73 -9.52 4.71
C PRO A 95 -0.74 -9.14 4.40
N GLY A 96 -1.55 -8.93 5.44
CA GLY A 96 -2.94 -8.48 5.28
C GLY A 96 -3.05 -7.08 4.68
N LEU A 97 -2.23 -6.12 5.14
CA LEU A 97 -2.17 -4.78 4.58
C LEU A 97 -1.63 -4.81 3.15
N ALA A 98 -0.55 -5.57 2.91
CA ALA A 98 0.05 -5.71 1.58
C ALA A 98 -0.99 -6.20 0.55
N MET A 99 -1.79 -7.20 0.92
CA MET A 99 -2.88 -7.70 0.09
C MET A 99 -3.98 -6.64 -0.13
N MET A 100 -4.38 -5.92 0.92
CA MET A 100 -5.42 -4.89 0.82
C MET A 100 -5.00 -3.71 -0.06
N ARG A 101 -3.71 -3.37 -0.09
CA ARG A 101 -3.13 -2.35 -0.99
C ARG A 101 -2.91 -2.86 -2.41
N ALA A 102 -2.61 -4.16 -2.55
CA ALA A 102 -2.57 -4.81 -3.86
C ALA A 102 -3.97 -4.83 -4.52
N SER A 103 -5.02 -4.71 -3.71
CA SER A 103 -6.40 -4.51 -4.16
C SER A 103 -6.85 -3.06 -4.04
N ASN A 104 -8.04 -2.78 -4.56
CA ASN A 104 -8.70 -1.48 -4.46
C ASN A 104 -9.54 -1.38 -3.18
N CYS A 105 -9.18 -2.08 -2.08
CA CYS A 105 -9.94 -2.08 -0.84
C CYS A 105 -10.13 -0.66 -0.28
N PHE A 106 -9.06 0.13 -0.29
CA PHE A 106 -9.04 1.49 0.24
C PHE A 106 -9.79 2.53 -0.62
N ASN A 107 -10.14 2.18 -1.87
CA ASN A 107 -10.96 3.03 -2.73
C ASN A 107 -12.43 3.04 -2.27
N CYS A 108 -12.86 1.99 -1.56
CA CYS A 108 -14.23 1.83 -1.09
C CYS A 108 -14.35 1.79 0.44
N HIS A 109 -13.27 1.50 1.15
CA HIS A 109 -13.24 1.39 2.61
C HIS A 109 -12.16 2.28 3.20
N ASN A 110 -12.41 2.81 4.39
CA ASN A 110 -11.42 3.50 5.19
C ASN A 110 -11.44 2.95 6.63
N PHE A 111 -10.43 3.26 7.42
CA PHE A 111 -10.31 2.74 8.77
C PHE A 111 -11.37 3.32 9.71
N ASN A 112 -11.55 4.65 9.67
CA ASN A 112 -12.36 5.38 10.65
C ASN A 112 -13.61 6.05 10.07
N SER A 113 -13.74 6.11 8.74
CA SER A 113 -14.85 6.79 8.07
C SER A 113 -15.50 5.91 7.02
N LYS A 114 -16.80 6.10 6.85
CA LYS A 114 -17.55 5.49 5.76
C LYS A 114 -17.17 6.18 4.45
N LEU A 115 -16.91 5.39 3.41
CA LEU A 115 -16.80 5.86 2.03
C LEU A 115 -18.00 5.32 1.25
N ILE A 116 -17.76 4.56 0.17
CA ILE A 116 -18.80 3.77 -0.51
C ILE A 116 -19.23 2.61 0.40
N GLY A 117 -18.24 1.91 0.95
CA GLY A 117 -18.40 0.86 1.95
C GLY A 117 -18.33 1.39 3.39
N PRO A 118 -18.70 0.55 4.37
CA PRO A 118 -18.53 0.86 5.79
C PRO A 118 -17.06 1.02 6.17
N SER A 119 -16.78 1.71 7.27
CA SER A 119 -15.42 1.75 7.79
C SER A 119 -15.01 0.37 8.33
N PHE A 120 -13.70 0.11 8.38
CA PHE A 120 -13.19 -1.10 9.02
C PHE A 120 -13.59 -1.18 10.50
N ASN A 121 -13.63 -0.04 11.20
CA ASN A 121 -14.14 0.05 12.56
C ASN A 121 -15.62 -0.35 12.68
N ASP A 122 -16.48 0.07 11.74
CA ASP A 122 -17.88 -0.35 11.73
C ASP A 122 -18.01 -1.86 11.52
N ILE A 123 -17.19 -2.42 10.62
CA ILE A 123 -17.19 -3.86 10.33
C ILE A 123 -16.82 -4.65 11.60
N VAL A 124 -15.73 -4.30 12.28
CA VAL A 124 -15.30 -5.04 13.48
C VAL A 124 -16.26 -4.83 14.65
N ALA A 125 -16.93 -3.67 14.73
CA ALA A 125 -17.94 -3.40 15.76
C ALA A 125 -19.19 -4.24 15.54
N ARG A 126 -19.64 -4.41 14.28
CA ARG A 126 -20.80 -5.24 13.94
C ARG A 126 -20.52 -6.74 14.02
N TYR A 127 -19.29 -7.14 13.70
CA TYR A 127 -18.86 -8.54 13.69
C TYR A 127 -17.70 -8.72 14.67
N PRO A 128 -17.94 -9.02 15.96
CA PRO A 128 -16.86 -9.28 16.92
C PRO A 128 -15.97 -10.45 16.49
N LEU A 129 -14.69 -10.44 16.86
CA LEU A 129 -13.75 -11.47 16.45
C LEU A 129 -14.19 -12.86 16.96
N SER A 130 -14.50 -13.76 16.02
CA SER A 130 -14.80 -15.17 16.26
C SER A 130 -14.49 -15.99 15.01
N ALA A 131 -14.32 -17.30 15.13
CA ALA A 131 -14.09 -18.19 13.98
C ALA A 131 -15.23 -18.10 12.95
N ALA A 132 -16.48 -17.97 13.42
CA ALA A 132 -17.65 -17.82 12.55
C ALA A 132 -17.64 -16.49 11.77
N ASN A 133 -17.32 -15.38 12.45
CA ASN A 133 -17.25 -14.07 11.79
C ASN A 133 -16.06 -13.94 10.86
N LEU A 134 -14.94 -14.56 11.20
CA LEU A 134 -13.78 -14.63 10.32
C LEU A 134 -14.12 -15.37 9.02
N ALA A 135 -14.73 -16.55 9.11
CA ALA A 135 -15.20 -17.29 7.94
C ALA A 135 -16.25 -16.51 7.12
N LEU A 136 -17.20 -15.84 7.79
CA LEU A 136 -18.24 -15.04 7.16
C LEU A 136 -17.67 -13.85 6.37
N LEU A 137 -16.76 -13.08 6.98
CA LEU A 137 -16.13 -11.92 6.35
C LEU A 137 -15.23 -12.35 5.19
N THR A 138 -14.44 -13.40 5.37
CA THR A 138 -13.64 -13.99 4.29
C THR A 138 -14.51 -14.39 3.10
N LYS A 139 -15.62 -15.09 3.34
CA LYS A 139 -16.55 -15.48 2.29
C LYS A 139 -17.12 -14.26 1.55
N ARG A 140 -17.55 -13.23 2.29
CA ARG A 140 -18.11 -12.00 1.71
C ARG A 140 -17.12 -11.21 0.87
N ILE A 141 -15.86 -11.13 1.27
CA ILE A 141 -14.83 -10.46 0.48
C ILE A 141 -14.66 -11.17 -0.87
N LYS A 142 -14.59 -12.51 -0.85
CA LYS A 142 -14.39 -13.28 -2.07
C LYS A 142 -15.61 -13.29 -2.99
N GLU A 143 -16.80 -13.50 -2.44
CA GLU A 143 -18.04 -13.69 -3.19
C GLU A 143 -18.83 -12.39 -3.40
N GLY A 144 -18.33 -11.27 -2.88
CA GLY A 144 -19.06 -10.00 -2.84
C GLY A 144 -20.15 -9.98 -1.74
N SER A 145 -20.73 -8.80 -1.55
CA SER A 145 -21.75 -8.59 -0.52
C SER A 145 -22.66 -7.41 -0.86
N ALA A 146 -23.97 -7.57 -0.70
CA ALA A 146 -24.96 -6.51 -0.97
C ALA A 146 -26.04 -6.43 0.11
N GLY A 147 -26.66 -5.26 0.27
CA GLY A 147 -27.85 -5.07 1.13
C GLY A 147 -27.61 -4.97 2.64
N ILE A 148 -26.38 -5.20 3.12
CA ILE A 148 -26.06 -5.23 4.56
C ILE A 148 -25.77 -3.84 5.14
N TRP A 149 -25.13 -2.98 4.33
CA TRP A 149 -24.60 -1.67 4.72
C TRP A 149 -25.24 -0.52 3.92
N GLY A 150 -26.27 -0.82 3.12
CA GLY A 150 -26.94 0.10 2.23
C GLY A 150 -27.12 -0.47 0.83
N LYS A 151 -27.32 0.42 -0.14
CA LYS A 151 -27.56 0.06 -1.55
C LYS A 151 -26.29 -0.35 -2.31
N ALA A 152 -25.12 0.13 -1.88
CA ALA A 152 -23.86 -0.22 -2.50
C ALA A 152 -23.55 -1.71 -2.31
N ALA A 153 -23.15 -2.38 -3.39
CA ALA A 153 -22.68 -3.76 -3.37
C ALA A 153 -21.15 -3.77 -3.45
N MET A 154 -20.52 -4.57 -2.60
CA MET A 154 -19.11 -4.89 -2.70
C MET A 154 -18.93 -5.95 -3.80
N PRO A 155 -18.06 -5.71 -4.79
CA PRO A 155 -17.78 -6.67 -5.87
C PRO A 155 -17.08 -7.92 -5.33
N THR A 156 -17.01 -8.95 -6.18
CA THR A 156 -16.27 -10.18 -5.88
C THR A 156 -14.76 -9.97 -6.02
N HIS A 157 -13.98 -10.61 -5.15
CA HIS A 157 -12.52 -10.59 -5.20
C HIS A 157 -11.94 -12.02 -5.38
N PRO A 158 -12.14 -12.67 -6.54
CA PRO A 158 -11.67 -14.04 -6.80
C PRO A 158 -10.15 -14.15 -6.93
N GLU A 159 -9.45 -13.03 -7.13
CA GLU A 159 -8.00 -12.95 -7.25
C GLU A 159 -7.25 -13.35 -5.96
N PHE A 160 -7.93 -13.32 -4.81
CA PHE A 160 -7.33 -13.68 -3.52
C PHE A 160 -7.76 -15.05 -3.02
N THR A 161 -6.79 -15.77 -2.47
CA THR A 161 -7.04 -17.03 -1.77
C THR A 161 -7.83 -16.78 -0.47
N ALA A 162 -8.47 -17.84 0.04
CA ALA A 162 -9.16 -17.74 1.34
C ALA A 162 -8.19 -17.39 2.47
N ALA A 163 -6.95 -17.91 2.42
CA ALA A 163 -5.93 -17.66 3.43
C ALA A 163 -5.44 -16.21 3.41
N GLU A 164 -5.20 -15.63 2.24
CA GLU A 164 -4.82 -14.21 2.09
C GLU A 164 -5.95 -13.29 2.60
N THR A 165 -7.18 -13.58 2.19
CA THR A 165 -8.36 -12.83 2.61
C THR A 165 -8.55 -12.90 4.13
N GLU A 166 -8.41 -14.08 4.72
CA GLU A 166 -8.49 -14.26 6.17
C GLU A 166 -7.39 -13.47 6.89
N THR A 167 -6.19 -13.40 6.31
CA THR A 167 -5.07 -12.62 6.86
C THR A 167 -5.37 -11.12 6.84
N ALA A 168 -6.01 -10.60 5.79
CA ALA A 168 -6.48 -9.23 5.72
C ALA A 168 -7.56 -8.92 6.77
N VAL A 169 -8.53 -9.84 6.97
CA VAL A 169 -9.55 -9.69 8.02
C VAL A 169 -8.92 -9.69 9.41
N LYS A 170 -7.94 -10.57 9.68
CA LYS A 170 -7.19 -10.57 10.95
C LYS A 170 -6.40 -9.29 11.16
N TRP A 171 -5.75 -8.78 10.11
CA TRP A 171 -5.07 -7.49 10.16
C TRP A 171 -6.04 -6.36 10.52
N MET A 172 -7.21 -6.32 9.89
CA MET A 172 -8.27 -5.35 10.19
C MET A 172 -8.66 -5.38 11.68
N TYR A 173 -8.94 -6.54 12.25
CA TYR A 173 -9.24 -6.68 13.68
C TYR A 173 -8.09 -6.22 14.58
N LYS A 174 -6.86 -6.62 14.24
CA LYS A 174 -5.66 -6.26 15.00
C LYS A 174 -5.47 -4.74 15.05
N GLN A 175 -5.60 -4.07 13.91
CA GLN A 175 -5.42 -2.62 13.86
C GLN A 175 -6.57 -1.87 14.53
N ALA A 176 -7.81 -2.37 14.44
CA ALA A 176 -8.95 -1.74 15.12
C ALA A 176 -8.86 -1.87 16.65
N ALA A 177 -8.21 -2.90 17.15
CA ALA A 177 -7.91 -3.06 18.58
C ALA A 177 -6.68 -2.26 19.04
N ASN A 178 -5.93 -1.62 18.13
CA ASN A 178 -4.70 -0.92 18.45
C ASN A 178 -4.93 0.58 18.61
N PRO A 179 -5.00 1.12 19.85
CA PRO A 179 -5.28 2.55 20.07
C PRO A 179 -4.10 3.46 19.68
N ASN A 180 -2.94 2.90 19.35
CA ASN A 180 -1.73 3.65 19.04
C ASN A 180 -1.41 3.71 17.56
N VAL A 181 -2.19 3.07 16.70
CA VAL A 181 -2.01 3.14 15.25
C VAL A 181 -3.31 3.62 14.64
N THR A 182 -3.21 4.52 13.66
CA THR A 182 -4.35 5.00 12.91
C THR A 182 -3.96 5.16 11.46
N TYR A 183 -4.83 4.69 10.56
CA TYR A 183 -4.61 4.79 9.12
C TYR A 183 -5.52 5.86 8.53
N TYR A 184 -4.98 6.59 7.55
CA TYR A 184 -5.68 7.56 6.73
C TYR A 184 -5.35 7.29 5.25
N THR A 185 -6.30 7.58 4.38
CA THR A 185 -6.12 7.57 2.92
C THR A 185 -6.18 9.01 2.43
N GLY A 186 -5.33 9.37 1.47
CA GLY A 186 -5.33 10.72 0.90
C GLY A 186 -3.93 11.32 0.81
N LEU A 187 -3.82 12.35 -0.04
CA LEU A 187 -2.60 13.15 -0.17
C LEU A 187 -2.47 14.20 0.93
N ASP A 188 -3.56 14.65 1.52
CA ASP A 188 -3.55 15.63 2.60
C ASP A 188 -4.66 15.37 3.62
N GLY A 189 -4.54 16.04 4.76
CA GLY A 189 -5.52 15.97 5.82
C GLY A 189 -4.96 16.41 7.15
N MET A 190 -5.62 15.98 8.22
CA MET A 190 -5.19 16.24 9.58
C MET A 190 -5.58 15.11 10.51
N PHE A 191 -4.71 14.81 11.47
CA PHE A 191 -5.05 14.01 12.64
C PHE A 191 -4.93 14.86 13.89
N ARG A 192 -5.61 14.46 14.96
CA ARG A 192 -5.48 15.14 16.25
C ARG A 192 -4.44 14.40 17.10
N ALA A 193 -3.45 15.12 17.61
CA ALA A 193 -2.53 14.57 18.59
C ALA A 193 -3.31 14.11 19.83
N LYS A 194 -2.87 13.02 20.44
CA LYS A 194 -3.44 12.50 21.68
C LYS A 194 -3.39 13.55 22.79
N GLU A 195 -4.18 13.35 23.83
CA GLU A 195 -4.02 14.10 25.07
C GLU A 195 -2.71 13.74 25.76
N ALA A 196 -2.15 14.68 26.52
CA ALA A 196 -0.85 14.51 27.12
C ALA A 196 -0.85 13.36 28.16
N PRO A 197 0.10 12.41 28.08
CA PRO A 197 0.33 11.46 29.16
C PRO A 197 0.94 12.17 30.37
N ALA A 198 0.96 11.50 31.52
CA ALA A 198 1.44 12.08 32.78
C ALA A 198 2.89 12.61 32.70
N ASP A 199 3.76 11.92 31.96
CA ASP A 199 5.16 12.32 31.77
C ASP A 199 5.37 13.31 30.62
N LYS A 200 4.31 13.67 29.89
CA LYS A 200 4.28 14.55 28.72
C LYS A 200 5.29 14.19 27.62
N LYS A 201 5.71 12.93 27.55
CA LYS A 201 6.65 12.46 26.51
C LYS A 201 5.93 11.57 25.52
N GLY A 202 6.06 11.90 24.24
CA GLY A 202 5.55 11.06 23.18
C GLY A 202 6.18 11.33 21.84
N THR A 203 6.15 10.31 21.00
CA THR A 203 6.63 10.38 19.63
C THR A 203 5.54 9.87 18.71
N TYR A 204 5.27 10.61 17.64
CA TYR A 204 4.58 10.07 16.47
C TYR A 204 5.61 9.65 15.43
N VAL A 205 5.42 8.46 14.88
CA VAL A 205 6.05 8.02 13.64
C VAL A 205 4.94 8.00 12.61
N ILE A 206 5.04 8.87 11.61
CA ILE A 206 4.09 8.92 10.50
C ILE A 206 4.78 8.35 9.26
N THR A 207 4.11 7.41 8.59
CA THR A 207 4.63 6.72 7.40
C THR A 207 3.66 6.92 6.25
N ALA A 208 4.06 7.68 5.25
CA ALA A 208 3.33 7.78 3.99
C ALA A 208 3.80 6.68 3.04
N SER A 209 2.88 6.13 2.25
CA SER A 209 3.18 4.99 1.41
C SER A 209 2.25 4.88 0.21
N TYR A 210 2.81 4.50 -0.94
CA TYR A 210 2.08 4.22 -2.17
C TYR A 210 2.62 2.94 -2.79
N THR A 211 1.72 2.07 -3.27
CA THR A 211 2.07 0.83 -3.98
C THR A 211 1.67 1.01 -5.42
N ASP A 212 2.65 0.96 -6.34
CA ASP A 212 2.41 1.16 -7.76
C ASP A 212 1.48 0.08 -8.36
N HIS A 213 1.02 0.32 -9.59
CA HIS A 213 0.23 -0.63 -10.36
C HIS A 213 1.10 -1.65 -11.12
N GLY A 214 2.42 -1.55 -10.98
CA GLY A 214 3.42 -2.33 -11.71
C GLY A 214 3.58 -1.86 -13.16
N LEU A 215 4.21 -2.70 -13.99
CA LEU A 215 4.44 -2.36 -15.40
C LEU A 215 3.13 -2.28 -16.18
N LYS A 216 2.97 -1.23 -17.01
CA LYS A 216 1.82 -1.09 -17.94
C LYS A 216 1.60 -2.31 -18.84
N ALA A 217 2.67 -2.99 -19.24
CA ALA A 217 2.59 -4.19 -20.07
C ALA A 217 2.08 -5.42 -19.31
N THR A 218 2.22 -5.46 -17.98
CA THR A 218 1.72 -6.53 -17.11
C THR A 218 1.15 -5.96 -15.81
N PRO A 219 -0.01 -5.28 -15.87
CA PRO A 219 -0.58 -4.62 -14.70
C PRO A 219 -0.78 -5.59 -13.55
N GLY A 220 -0.48 -5.16 -12.33
CA GLY A 220 -0.63 -5.98 -11.12
C GLY A 220 0.54 -6.92 -10.82
N LYS A 221 1.53 -7.06 -11.70
CA LYS A 221 2.74 -7.84 -11.44
C LYS A 221 3.91 -6.94 -11.04
N GLN A 222 4.79 -7.48 -10.18
CA GLN A 222 6.02 -6.80 -9.75
C GLN A 222 5.78 -5.44 -9.08
N ARG A 223 4.67 -5.30 -8.36
CA ARG A 223 4.34 -4.05 -7.66
C ARG A 223 5.41 -3.69 -6.64
N ILE A 224 5.78 -2.42 -6.59
CA ILE A 224 6.74 -1.89 -5.63
C ILE A 224 6.04 -0.87 -4.74
N THR A 225 6.43 -0.82 -3.47
CA THR A 225 5.88 0.14 -2.51
C THR A 225 6.94 1.15 -2.10
N GLY A 226 6.71 2.40 -2.47
CA GLY A 226 7.46 3.56 -1.99
C GLY A 226 6.97 3.99 -0.61
N ARG A 227 7.88 4.52 0.21
CA ARG A 227 7.57 4.99 1.57
C ARG A 227 8.39 6.21 1.93
N ASP A 228 7.81 7.08 2.75
CA ASP A 228 8.52 8.12 3.49
C ASP A 228 8.09 8.12 4.95
N VAL A 229 9.02 8.43 5.84
CA VAL A 229 8.82 8.39 7.29
C VAL A 229 9.23 9.71 7.91
N MET A 230 8.32 10.29 8.70
CA MET A 230 8.61 11.48 9.49
C MET A 230 8.32 11.20 10.98
N ILE A 231 9.20 11.72 11.83
CA ILE A 231 9.11 11.56 13.29
C ILE A 231 8.75 12.91 13.89
N LEU A 232 7.65 12.96 14.66
CA LEU A 232 7.22 14.14 15.39
C LEU A 232 7.37 13.90 16.89
N GLN A 233 8.17 14.73 17.56
CA GLN A 233 8.38 14.64 19.00
C GLN A 233 7.48 15.64 19.74
N SER A 234 6.99 15.26 20.93
CA SER A 234 6.23 16.17 21.78
C SER A 234 7.08 17.38 22.19
N ARG A 235 6.50 18.57 22.12
CA ARG A 235 7.07 19.79 22.72
C ARG A 235 6.90 19.85 24.23
#